data_AF-A0AAQ1NXS1-F1
#
_entry.id   AF-A0AAQ1NXS1-F1
#
_cell.length_a   1.000
_cell.length_b   1.000
_cell.length_c   1.000
_cell.angle_alpha   90.00
_cell.angle_beta   90.00
_cell.angle_gamma   90.00
#
_symmetry.space_group_name_H-M   'P 1'
#
loop_
_entity.id
_entity.type
_entity.pdbx_description
1 polymer ?
#
loop_
_entity_poly.entity_id
_entity_poly.type
_entity_poly.pdbx_seq_one_letter_code
_entity_poly.pdbx_strand_id
1 'polypeptide(L)'
;MNQNQFKWFMPGDLDGFFGLMIDNLIQILVLSFLLTTLCGVPGDFIYKVILPGTAISLLLGNLFYSWQAYRLGKKENRSDVTALPYGINTVSLFAFVFFIILPVYKKTGDYKTAWQVGLMASFLSGLIEIFGSFIAEKIRKVTPRAALLSSLAGIAITFISMDFLVRTFQNPLIAFLPFGVILLQYFARVVFPFRLPGGLVSVVLGTILAWCSGIWGNPIMDAALLKGSASQIGFYLPILSIGDLYSALGLTDIWEYLSVIIPMGIFNVIGSLQNIESAEACGDSFNTRDSLLANGVGTIVGSFFGSPFPTTIYIGHPGWKALGARAGYSTLNGIFMTLVALFGLLAFIQALIPVEAGMAIVLWIGIVIGSQAFEATPSRHAPAVVIGTLPALAGWGVLLIQSTFNYADRSIAGILENAGVKETSHLWMSDVPLSLPFLPYPMGGLLSLSQGFLISSMIWASIAVFVIDRDFKKALITCLIAAVLAGTGFIHGFTLRGNDILNQFGSSFNSFVTAYFLLGILFLLASFFRKEPRKV
;
A
#
# COMPACT_ATOMS: atom_id res chain seq x y z
N MET A 1 -39.74 1.03 -21.88
CA MET A 1 -38.29 0.85 -22.14
C MET A 1 -37.54 1.47 -20.98
N ASN A 2 -37.15 0.69 -19.97
CA ASN A 2 -36.45 1.20 -18.80
C ASN A 2 -35.01 1.58 -19.19
N GLN A 3 -34.70 2.87 -19.18
CA GLN A 3 -33.32 3.33 -19.23
C GLN A 3 -32.57 2.77 -18.00
N ASN A 4 -31.42 2.15 -18.21
CA ASN A 4 -30.52 1.69 -17.15
C ASN A 4 -30.00 2.91 -16.38
N GLN A 5 -30.80 3.46 -15.47
CA GLN A 5 -30.37 4.55 -14.59
C GLN A 5 -29.27 4.01 -13.67
N PHE A 6 -28.15 4.72 -13.64
CA PHE A 6 -27.07 4.46 -12.69
C PHE A 6 -27.62 4.52 -11.27
N LYS A 7 -27.38 3.48 -10.47
CA LYS A 7 -27.79 3.47 -9.06
C LYS A 7 -26.59 3.81 -8.19
N TRP A 8 -26.74 4.89 -7.41
CA TRP A 8 -25.71 5.35 -6.49
C TRP A 8 -25.46 4.37 -5.35
N PHE A 9 -26.52 3.71 -4.88
CA PHE A 9 -26.47 2.77 -3.76
C PHE A 9 -27.09 1.44 -4.14
N MET A 10 -26.39 0.37 -3.80
CA MET A 10 -26.76 -1.03 -3.92
C MET A 10 -26.43 -1.77 -2.62
N PRO A 11 -27.05 -2.93 -2.34
CA PRO A 11 -26.71 -3.73 -1.16
C PRO A 11 -25.20 -4.06 -1.06
N GLY A 12 -24.56 -4.33 -2.20
CA GLY A 12 -23.10 -4.59 -2.26
C GLY A 12 -22.24 -3.38 -1.87
N ASP A 13 -22.78 -2.16 -1.85
CA ASP A 13 -22.05 -1.01 -1.33
C ASP A 13 -21.81 -1.09 0.18
N LEU A 14 -22.64 -1.82 0.93
CA LEU A 14 -22.41 -2.05 2.36
C LEU A 14 -21.23 -3.00 2.58
N ASP A 15 -21.17 -4.12 1.85
CA ASP A 15 -20.02 -5.02 1.85
C ASP A 15 -18.73 -4.28 1.47
N GLY A 16 -18.79 -3.52 0.37
CA GLY A 16 -17.66 -2.70 -0.08
C GLY A 16 -17.24 -1.64 0.95
N PHE A 17 -18.20 -1.04 1.66
CA PHE A 17 -17.95 -0.04 2.68
C PHE A 17 -17.17 -0.63 3.84
N PHE A 18 -17.61 -1.77 4.41
CA PHE A 18 -16.89 -2.40 5.52
C PHE A 18 -15.46 -2.78 5.14
N GLY A 19 -15.24 -3.26 3.90
CA GLY A 19 -13.89 -3.54 3.40
C GLY A 19 -13.00 -2.31 3.37
N LEU A 20 -13.47 -1.23 2.74
CA LEU A 20 -12.68 0.00 2.59
C LEU A 20 -12.51 0.76 3.91
N MET A 21 -13.52 0.69 4.78
CA MET A 21 -13.51 1.28 6.12
C MET A 21 -12.44 0.63 6.99
N ILE A 22 -12.40 -0.70 7.05
CA ILE A 22 -11.40 -1.43 7.86
C ILE A 22 -9.99 -1.11 7.36
N ASP A 23 -9.77 -1.10 6.05
CA ASP A 23 -8.47 -0.80 5.47
C ASP A 23 -8.00 0.62 5.88
N ASN A 24 -8.82 1.65 5.65
CA ASN A 24 -8.50 3.02 6.06
C ASN A 24 -8.33 3.18 7.57
N LEU A 25 -9.16 2.51 8.37
CA LEU A 25 -9.08 2.55 9.83
C LEU A 25 -7.74 1.98 10.32
N ILE A 26 -7.31 0.84 9.78
CA ILE A 26 -6.03 0.22 10.12
C ILE A 26 -4.88 1.17 9.78
N GLN A 27 -4.90 1.84 8.62
CA GLN A 27 -3.86 2.80 8.27
C GLN A 27 -3.78 3.98 9.25
N ILE A 28 -4.93 4.50 9.66
CA ILE A 28 -4.99 5.56 10.66
C ILE A 28 -4.48 5.07 12.02
N LEU A 29 -4.78 3.84 12.43
CA LEU A 29 -4.24 3.28 13.67
C LEU A 29 -2.72 3.13 13.62
N VAL A 30 -2.19 2.63 12.50
CA VAL A 30 -0.76 2.44 12.29
C VAL A 30 -0.03 3.79 12.30
N LEU A 31 -0.50 4.80 11.57
CA LEU A 31 0.15 6.12 11.60
C LEU A 31 0.09 6.74 13.00
N SER A 32 -1.04 6.63 13.71
CA SER A 32 -1.16 7.17 15.07
C SER A 32 -0.18 6.49 16.02
N PHE A 33 -0.07 5.17 15.95
CA PHE A 33 0.89 4.40 16.75
C PHE A 33 2.33 4.80 16.43
N LEU A 34 2.72 4.85 15.15
CA LEU A 34 4.09 5.16 14.77
C LEU A 34 4.49 6.59 15.15
N LEU A 35 3.62 7.58 14.92
CA LEU A 35 3.92 8.97 15.24
C LEU A 35 4.03 9.22 16.75
N THR A 36 3.15 8.61 17.54
CA THR A 36 3.23 8.71 19.02
C THR A 36 4.45 7.98 19.57
N THR A 37 4.68 6.73 19.17
CA THR A 37 5.68 5.88 19.82
C THR A 37 7.10 6.12 19.31
N LEU A 38 7.28 6.48 18.04
CA LEU A 38 8.60 6.64 17.44
C LEU A 38 8.98 8.11 17.26
N CYS A 39 8.03 8.98 16.94
CA CYS A 39 8.30 10.38 16.57
C CYS A 39 7.93 11.38 17.69
N GLY A 40 7.55 10.89 18.88
CA GLY A 40 7.22 11.73 20.03
C GLY A 40 6.05 12.69 19.82
N VAL A 41 5.20 12.45 18.80
CA VAL A 41 4.06 13.31 18.51
C VAL A 41 3.01 13.12 19.60
N PRO A 42 2.58 14.18 20.31
CA PRO A 42 1.54 14.07 21.33
C PRO A 42 0.22 13.55 20.74
N GLY A 43 -0.48 12.67 21.44
CA GLY A 43 -1.77 12.14 21.00
C GLY A 43 -2.77 13.26 20.65
N ASP A 44 -2.87 14.29 21.49
CA ASP A 44 -3.68 15.49 21.24
C ASP A 44 -3.40 16.14 19.89
N PHE A 45 -2.14 16.20 19.47
CA PHE A 45 -1.75 16.78 18.18
C PHE A 45 -2.24 15.92 17.02
N ILE A 46 -2.20 14.60 17.18
CA ILE A 46 -2.72 13.67 16.17
C ILE A 46 -4.23 13.86 15.99
N TYR A 47 -5.00 13.87 17.08
CA TYR A 47 -6.46 14.02 17.03
C TYR A 47 -6.91 15.41 16.56
N LYS A 48 -6.19 16.47 16.94
CA LYS A 48 -6.59 17.86 16.65
C LYS A 48 -6.08 18.38 15.30
N VAL A 49 -4.96 17.86 14.79
CA VAL A 49 -4.28 18.39 13.60
C VAL A 49 -4.21 17.34 12.48
N ILE A 50 -3.61 16.19 12.75
CA ILE A 50 -3.27 15.22 11.70
C ILE A 50 -4.53 14.51 11.17
N LEU A 51 -5.35 13.92 12.05
CA LEU A 51 -6.53 13.15 11.63
C LEU A 51 -7.57 14.00 10.89
N PRO A 52 -7.91 15.23 11.33
CA PRO A 52 -8.84 16.07 10.58
C PRO A 52 -8.31 16.42 9.18
N GLY A 53 -6.99 16.66 9.03
CA GLY A 53 -6.36 16.88 7.73
C GLY A 53 -6.41 15.65 6.83
N THR A 54 -6.14 14.47 7.39
CA THR A 54 -6.26 13.19 6.70
C THR A 54 -7.70 12.90 6.28
N ALA A 55 -8.69 13.24 7.11
CA ALA A 55 -10.10 13.07 6.76
C ALA A 55 -10.52 13.91 5.55
N ILE A 56 -10.05 15.16 5.42
CA ILE A 56 -10.35 15.98 4.25
C ILE A 56 -9.82 15.33 2.96
N SER A 57 -8.57 14.86 2.96
CA SER A 57 -8.01 14.22 1.76
C SER A 57 -8.81 12.97 1.39
N LEU A 58 -9.12 12.12 2.38
CA LEU A 58 -9.96 10.93 2.22
C LEU A 58 -11.34 11.26 1.65
N LEU A 59 -12.02 12.28 2.19
CA LEU A 59 -13.35 12.70 1.74
C LEU A 59 -13.30 13.16 0.29
N LEU A 60 -12.37 14.04 -0.06
CA LEU A 60 -12.26 14.61 -1.40
C LEU A 60 -12.02 13.53 -2.46
N GLY A 61 -11.08 12.62 -2.23
CA GLY A 61 -10.81 11.55 -3.18
C GLY A 61 -11.98 10.57 -3.28
N ASN A 62 -12.54 10.12 -2.15
CA ASN A 62 -13.67 9.18 -2.19
C ASN A 62 -14.91 9.77 -2.90
N LEU A 63 -15.23 11.05 -2.69
CA LEU A 63 -16.30 11.72 -3.42
C LEU A 63 -15.97 11.87 -4.91
N PHE A 64 -14.72 12.19 -5.25
CA PHE A 64 -14.28 12.27 -6.64
C PHE A 64 -14.40 10.94 -7.37
N TYR A 65 -13.89 9.83 -6.81
CA TYR A 65 -13.95 8.52 -7.46
C TYR A 65 -15.37 7.98 -7.53
N SER A 66 -16.22 8.28 -6.54
CA SER A 66 -17.67 8.02 -6.60
C SER A 66 -18.32 8.77 -7.77
N TRP A 67 -18.00 10.06 -7.93
CA TRP A 67 -18.46 10.87 -9.06
C TRP A 67 -17.92 10.36 -10.40
N GLN A 68 -16.66 9.92 -10.44
CA GLN A 68 -16.02 9.39 -11.64
C GLN A 68 -16.68 8.09 -12.10
N ALA A 69 -17.04 7.20 -11.17
CA ALA A 69 -17.82 5.99 -11.44
C ALA A 69 -19.20 6.31 -12.02
N TYR A 70 -19.89 7.30 -11.44
CA TYR A 70 -21.16 7.79 -11.98
C TYR A 70 -21.00 8.33 -13.41
N ARG A 71 -19.98 9.15 -13.67
CA ARG A 71 -19.69 9.72 -15.00
C ARG A 71 -19.41 8.61 -16.03
N LEU A 72 -18.64 7.59 -15.65
CA LEU A 72 -18.35 6.45 -16.50
C LEU A 72 -19.61 5.62 -16.78
N GLY A 73 -20.38 5.29 -15.75
CA GLY A 73 -21.63 4.54 -15.88
C GLY A 73 -22.66 5.25 -16.77
N LYS A 74 -22.77 6.58 -16.64
CA LYS A 74 -23.62 7.40 -17.53
C LYS A 74 -23.10 7.41 -18.97
N LYS A 75 -21.79 7.52 -19.18
CA LYS A 75 -21.17 7.52 -20.52
C LYS A 75 -21.38 6.18 -21.24
N GLU A 76 -21.27 5.08 -20.51
CA GLU A 76 -21.37 3.72 -21.06
C GLU A 76 -22.79 3.12 -20.96
N ASN A 77 -23.76 3.89 -20.43
CA ASN A 77 -25.14 3.47 -20.23
C ASN A 77 -25.28 2.15 -19.43
N ARG A 78 -24.47 2.02 -18.39
CA ARG A 78 -24.43 0.84 -17.50
C ARG A 78 -24.57 1.26 -16.03
N SER A 79 -25.11 0.35 -15.23
CA SER A 79 -25.37 0.57 -13.79
C SER A 79 -24.40 -0.18 -12.88
N ASP A 80 -23.44 -0.89 -13.45
CA ASP A 80 -22.58 -1.80 -12.72
C ASP A 80 -21.19 -1.24 -12.37
N VAL A 81 -20.87 0.02 -12.69
CA VAL A 81 -19.53 0.61 -12.46
C VAL A 81 -19.24 0.79 -10.97
N THR A 82 -18.06 0.32 -10.54
CA THR A 82 -17.56 0.45 -9.18
C THR A 82 -16.64 1.66 -9.06
N ALA A 83 -16.69 2.41 -7.96
CA ALA A 83 -15.72 3.47 -7.72
C ALA A 83 -14.30 2.91 -7.54
N LEU A 84 -13.29 3.72 -7.84
CA LEU A 84 -11.92 3.37 -7.45
C LEU A 84 -11.81 3.51 -5.91
N PRO A 85 -11.36 2.48 -5.19
CA PRO A 85 -11.14 2.59 -3.75
C PRO A 85 -9.98 3.56 -3.48
N TYR A 86 -10.04 4.28 -2.37
CA TYR A 86 -9.13 5.39 -2.11
C TYR A 86 -8.82 5.56 -0.63
N GLY A 87 -7.55 5.83 -0.33
CA GLY A 87 -7.10 6.06 1.03
C GLY A 87 -5.66 6.56 1.19
N ILE A 88 -5.10 6.41 2.38
CA ILE A 88 -3.69 6.74 2.69
C ILE A 88 -2.76 5.70 2.07
N ASN A 89 -1.68 6.11 1.41
CA ASN A 89 -0.70 5.17 0.88
C ASN A 89 0.13 4.54 2.01
N THR A 90 -0.13 3.27 2.31
CA THR A 90 0.56 2.49 3.36
C THR A 90 2.07 2.42 3.19
N VAL A 91 2.55 2.20 1.96
CA VAL A 91 3.99 2.03 1.70
C VAL A 91 4.70 3.37 1.90
N SER A 92 4.13 4.45 1.36
CA SER A 92 4.65 5.80 1.56
C SER A 92 4.53 6.26 3.00
N LEU A 93 3.50 5.84 3.74
CA LEU A 93 3.35 6.10 5.18
C LEU A 93 4.57 5.57 5.94
N PHE A 94 4.91 4.29 5.78
CA PHE A 94 6.09 3.72 6.44
C PHE A 94 7.39 4.41 5.99
N ALA A 95 7.54 4.64 4.69
CA ALA A 95 8.73 5.30 4.16
C ALA A 95 8.89 6.73 4.74
N PHE A 96 7.80 7.49 4.84
CA PHE A 96 7.83 8.85 5.36
C PHE A 96 8.09 8.87 6.85
N VAL A 97 7.48 7.97 7.62
CA VAL A 97 7.77 7.84 9.05
C VAL A 97 9.24 7.51 9.26
N PHE A 98 9.75 6.44 8.67
CA PHE A 98 11.07 5.91 9.01
C PHE A 98 12.23 6.67 8.38
N PHE A 99 12.05 7.24 7.19
CA PHE A 99 13.14 7.89 6.46
C PHE A 99 13.04 9.41 6.39
N ILE A 100 11.96 10.01 6.90
CA ILE A 100 11.79 11.47 6.92
C ILE A 100 11.46 11.95 8.33
N ILE A 101 10.29 11.61 8.86
CA ILE A 101 9.78 12.16 10.13
C ILE A 101 10.64 11.72 11.31
N LEU A 102 10.91 10.42 11.45
CA LEU A 102 11.71 9.87 12.54
C LEU A 102 13.16 10.38 12.53
N PRO A 103 13.90 10.41 11.40
CA PRO A 103 15.23 10.99 11.35
C PRO A 103 15.26 12.48 11.73
N VAL A 104 14.30 13.28 11.25
CA VAL A 104 14.20 14.69 11.64
C VAL A 104 13.94 14.81 13.14
N TYR A 105 13.03 14.00 13.69
CA TYR A 105 12.76 13.98 15.12
C TYR A 105 14.00 13.60 15.95
N LYS A 106 14.75 12.57 15.53
CA LYS A 106 16.00 12.17 16.20
C LYS A 106 17.08 13.26 16.14
N LYS A 107 17.16 14.02 15.04
CA LYS A 107 18.15 15.10 14.85
C LYS A 107 17.80 16.35 15.66
N THR A 108 16.51 16.69 15.76
CA THR A 108 16.04 17.97 16.31
C THR A 108 15.48 17.87 17.72
N GLY A 109 14.98 16.68 18.12
CA GLY A 109 14.18 16.49 19.33
C GLY A 109 12.78 17.11 19.26
N ASP A 110 12.39 17.72 18.13
CA ASP A 110 11.13 18.45 17.99
C ASP A 110 10.17 17.76 17.01
N TYR A 111 9.03 17.30 17.54
CA TYR A 111 8.01 16.64 16.74
C TYR A 111 7.33 17.61 15.76
N LYS A 112 7.27 18.92 16.04
CA LYS A 112 6.64 19.89 15.14
C LYS A 112 7.46 20.09 13.89
N THR A 113 8.78 20.26 14.04
CA THR A 113 9.71 20.32 12.91
C THR A 113 9.63 19.03 12.08
N ALA A 114 9.62 17.85 12.74
CA ALA A 114 9.47 16.56 12.05
C ALA A 114 8.16 16.44 11.25
N TRP A 115 7.04 16.87 11.84
CA TRP A 115 5.74 16.93 11.16
C TRP A 115 5.73 17.89 9.98
N GLN A 116 6.32 19.09 10.13
CA GLN A 116 6.45 20.09 9.06
C GLN A 116 7.21 19.56 7.85
N VAL A 117 8.35 18.88 8.07
CA VAL A 117 9.10 18.21 6.99
C VAL A 117 8.24 17.10 6.35
N GLY A 118 7.48 16.35 7.14
CA GLY A 118 6.51 15.37 6.64
C GLY A 118 5.40 15.98 5.76
N LEU A 119 4.85 17.14 6.14
CA LEU A 119 3.88 17.88 5.31
C LEU A 119 4.48 18.26 3.96
N MET A 120 5.70 18.77 3.95
CA MET A 120 6.40 19.12 2.71
C MET A 120 6.64 17.89 1.83
N ALA A 121 7.07 16.77 2.43
CA ALA A 121 7.21 15.51 1.72
C ALA A 121 5.90 15.05 1.06
N SER A 122 4.78 15.17 1.79
CA SER A 122 3.44 14.84 1.28
C SER A 122 3.04 15.75 0.13
N PHE A 123 3.23 17.05 0.28
CA PHE A 123 2.95 18.04 -0.76
C PHE A 123 3.76 17.80 -2.04
N LEU A 124 5.07 17.57 -1.92
CA LEU A 124 5.93 17.26 -3.05
C LEU A 124 5.55 15.93 -3.72
N SER A 125 5.15 14.92 -2.94
CA SER A 125 4.61 13.67 -3.48
C SER A 125 3.34 13.90 -4.30
N GLY A 126 2.43 14.75 -3.82
CA GLY A 126 1.22 15.13 -4.55
C GLY A 126 1.53 15.87 -5.86
N LEU A 127 2.56 16.74 -5.87
CA LEU A 127 3.04 17.38 -7.10
C LEU A 127 3.61 16.37 -8.10
N ILE A 128 4.46 15.45 -7.64
CA ILE A 128 5.01 14.38 -8.48
C ILE A 128 3.89 13.60 -9.13
N GLU A 129 2.80 13.34 -8.42
CA GLU A 129 1.65 12.63 -8.95
C GLU A 129 0.83 13.43 -9.96
N ILE A 130 0.62 14.73 -9.72
CA ILE A 130 0.04 15.63 -10.71
C ILE A 130 0.86 15.62 -11.99
N PHE A 131 2.19 15.76 -11.93
CA PHE A 131 3.04 15.71 -13.12
C PHE A 131 3.07 14.31 -13.76
N GLY A 132 3.09 13.26 -12.95
CA GLY A 132 3.01 11.87 -13.38
C GLY A 132 1.75 11.56 -14.18
N SER A 133 0.62 12.19 -13.83
CA SER A 133 -0.67 12.00 -14.52
C SER A 133 -0.64 12.25 -16.03
N PHE A 134 0.27 13.12 -16.50
CA PHE A 134 0.41 13.47 -17.92
C PHE A 134 1.21 12.43 -18.73
N ILE A 135 2.01 11.60 -18.06
CA ILE A 135 2.90 10.62 -18.68
C ILE A 135 2.42 9.18 -18.43
N ALA A 136 1.75 8.94 -17.29
CA ALA A 136 1.37 7.61 -16.82
C ALA A 136 0.55 6.80 -17.85
N GLU A 137 -0.38 7.44 -18.57
CA GLU A 137 -1.17 6.77 -19.61
C GLU A 137 -0.30 6.22 -20.75
N LYS A 138 0.79 6.91 -21.10
CA LYS A 138 1.73 6.42 -22.12
C LYS A 138 2.46 5.18 -21.62
N ILE A 139 2.90 5.20 -20.35
CA ILE A 139 3.56 4.06 -19.70
C ILE A 139 2.62 2.86 -19.68
N ARG A 140 1.38 3.05 -19.23
CA ARG A 140 0.34 2.02 -19.16
C ARG A 140 0.12 1.32 -20.50
N LYS A 141 0.08 2.07 -21.60
CA LYS A 141 -0.15 1.51 -22.94
C LYS A 141 1.03 0.70 -23.50
N VAL A 142 2.26 1.01 -23.08
CA VAL A 142 3.45 0.29 -23.58
C VAL A 142 3.81 -0.90 -22.70
N THR A 143 3.37 -0.91 -21.44
CA THR A 143 3.60 -2.02 -20.50
C THR A 143 2.55 -3.12 -20.69
N PRO A 144 2.95 -4.39 -20.82
CA PRO A 144 2.00 -5.50 -20.86
C PRO A 144 1.14 -5.58 -19.60
N ARG A 145 -0.14 -5.94 -19.75
CA ARG A 145 -1.08 -6.13 -18.63
C ARG A 145 -0.53 -7.08 -17.56
N ALA A 146 0.09 -8.20 -17.97
CA ALA A 146 0.71 -9.15 -17.05
C ALA A 146 1.74 -8.49 -16.12
N ALA A 147 2.50 -7.50 -16.62
CA ALA A 147 3.50 -6.78 -15.83
C ALA A 147 2.88 -5.78 -14.85
N LEU A 148 1.78 -5.12 -15.21
CA LEU A 148 1.07 -4.22 -14.32
C LEU A 148 0.31 -4.96 -13.21
N LEU A 149 -0.28 -6.12 -13.52
CA LEU A 149 -1.09 -6.89 -12.57
C LEU A 149 -0.24 -7.79 -11.66
N SER A 150 0.87 -8.35 -12.16
CA SER A 150 1.71 -9.26 -11.36
C SER A 150 2.44 -8.59 -10.20
N SER A 151 2.88 -7.34 -10.36
CA SER A 151 3.43 -6.56 -9.26
C SER A 151 2.38 -6.29 -8.18
N LEU A 152 1.14 -5.95 -8.57
CA LEU A 152 0.03 -5.79 -7.63
C LEU A 152 -0.30 -7.09 -6.92
N ALA A 153 -0.36 -8.21 -7.64
CA ALA A 153 -0.57 -9.54 -7.06
C ALA A 153 0.52 -9.89 -6.05
N GLY A 154 1.80 -9.62 -6.38
CA GLY A 154 2.91 -9.78 -5.46
C GLY A 154 2.68 -9.00 -4.16
N ILE A 155 2.37 -7.70 -4.27
CA ILE A 155 2.10 -6.83 -3.10
C ILE A 155 0.91 -7.31 -2.28
N ALA A 156 -0.18 -7.68 -2.96
CA ALA A 156 -1.42 -8.10 -2.34
C ALA A 156 -1.25 -9.42 -1.58
N ILE A 157 -0.48 -10.37 -2.12
CA ILE A 157 -0.18 -11.63 -1.44
C ILE A 157 0.76 -11.39 -0.27
N THR A 158 1.83 -10.60 -0.43
CA THR A 158 2.85 -10.47 0.61
C THR A 158 2.51 -9.41 1.66
N PHE A 159 2.42 -8.15 1.29
CA PHE A 159 2.32 -7.04 2.24
C PHE A 159 0.89 -6.82 2.76
N ILE A 160 -0.12 -7.26 2.02
CA ILE A 160 -1.52 -7.19 2.45
C ILE A 160 -1.92 -8.52 3.12
N SER A 161 -1.92 -9.63 2.38
CA SER A 161 -2.50 -10.88 2.88
C SER A 161 -1.70 -11.53 4.01
N MET A 162 -0.36 -11.56 3.94
CA MET A 162 0.42 -12.30 4.95
C MET A 162 0.33 -11.70 6.35
N ASP A 163 0.30 -10.38 6.52
CA ASP A 163 0.17 -9.78 7.86
C ASP A 163 -1.15 -10.20 8.52
N PHE A 164 -2.26 -10.05 7.79
CA PHE A 164 -3.58 -10.46 8.27
C PHE A 164 -3.68 -11.97 8.49
N LEU A 165 -3.06 -12.78 7.63
CA LEU A 165 -3.04 -14.23 7.79
C LEU A 165 -2.26 -14.62 9.06
N VAL A 166 -1.07 -14.07 9.27
CA VAL A 166 -0.27 -14.36 10.47
C VAL A 166 -1.00 -13.96 11.75
N ARG A 167 -1.63 -12.78 11.78
CA ARG A 167 -2.48 -12.34 12.91
C ARG A 167 -3.73 -13.22 13.10
N THR A 168 -4.32 -13.70 12.01
CA THR A 168 -5.44 -14.68 12.06
C THR A 168 -5.00 -15.96 12.78
N PHE A 169 -3.78 -16.43 12.51
CA PHE A 169 -3.20 -17.60 13.17
C PHE A 169 -2.74 -17.33 14.60
N GLN A 170 -2.42 -16.08 14.94
CA GLN A 170 -2.14 -15.67 16.32
C GLN A 170 -3.40 -15.72 17.20
N ASN A 171 -4.56 -15.31 16.66
CA ASN A 171 -5.84 -15.25 17.37
C ASN A 171 -6.94 -16.10 16.69
N PRO A 172 -6.76 -17.43 16.56
CA PRO A 172 -7.60 -18.26 15.71
C PRO A 172 -9.06 -18.32 16.17
N LEU A 173 -9.30 -18.33 17.48
CA LEU A 173 -10.65 -18.37 18.06
C LEU A 173 -11.50 -17.16 17.66
N ILE A 174 -10.87 -16.01 17.40
CA ILE A 174 -11.57 -14.78 17.03
C ILE A 174 -11.64 -14.63 15.52
N ALA A 175 -10.58 -15.00 14.80
CA ALA A 175 -10.43 -14.66 13.38
C ALA A 175 -10.90 -15.76 12.41
N PHE A 176 -10.86 -17.05 12.79
CA PHE A 176 -11.24 -18.15 11.87
C PHE A 176 -12.73 -18.17 11.52
N LEU A 177 -13.61 -17.87 12.48
CA LEU A 177 -15.05 -17.81 12.20
C LEU A 177 -15.39 -16.65 11.24
N PRO A 178 -14.95 -15.40 11.50
CA PRO A 178 -14.99 -14.31 10.52
C PRO A 178 -14.44 -14.70 9.15
N PHE A 179 -13.28 -15.37 9.12
CA PHE A 179 -12.69 -15.86 7.86
C PHE A 179 -13.61 -16.85 7.14
N GLY A 180 -14.18 -17.82 7.84
CA GLY A 180 -15.17 -18.75 7.28
C GLY A 180 -16.41 -18.05 6.71
N VAL A 181 -16.90 -17.00 7.37
CA VAL A 181 -18.03 -16.18 6.87
C VAL A 181 -17.69 -15.53 5.53
N ILE A 182 -16.49 -14.94 5.43
CA ILE A 182 -16.01 -14.33 4.18
C ILE A 182 -15.85 -15.39 3.09
N LEU A 183 -15.34 -16.58 3.41
CA LEU A 183 -15.24 -17.67 2.44
C LEU A 183 -16.62 -18.11 1.92
N LEU A 184 -17.60 -18.27 2.81
CA LEU A 184 -18.97 -18.66 2.46
C LEU A 184 -19.64 -17.60 1.56
N GLN A 185 -19.56 -16.34 1.95
CA GLN A 185 -20.23 -15.27 1.19
C GLN A 185 -19.57 -15.02 -0.16
N TYR A 186 -18.24 -14.98 -0.22
CA TYR A 186 -17.55 -14.45 -1.39
C TYR A 186 -16.97 -15.52 -2.33
N PHE A 187 -16.59 -16.70 -1.83
CA PHE A 187 -16.22 -17.82 -2.71
C PHE A 187 -17.41 -18.74 -2.99
N ALA A 188 -18.15 -19.13 -1.96
CA ALA A 188 -19.29 -20.04 -2.14
C ALA A 188 -20.60 -19.33 -2.54
N ARG A 189 -20.63 -17.99 -2.54
CA ARG A 189 -21.80 -17.16 -2.88
C ARG A 189 -23.04 -17.49 -2.04
N VAL A 190 -22.83 -17.93 -0.79
CA VAL A 190 -23.91 -18.13 0.18
C VAL A 190 -24.55 -16.78 0.49
N VAL A 191 -25.86 -16.74 0.69
CA VAL A 191 -26.57 -15.53 1.09
C VAL A 191 -27.02 -15.69 2.53
N PHE A 192 -26.51 -14.86 3.44
CA PHE A 192 -26.90 -14.91 4.85
C PHE A 192 -28.37 -14.50 5.07
N PRO A 193 -29.00 -14.95 6.17
CA PRO A 193 -30.34 -14.51 6.56
C PRO A 193 -30.46 -12.99 6.55
N PHE A 194 -31.62 -12.48 6.12
CA PHE A 194 -31.89 -11.04 5.94
C PHE A 194 -31.00 -10.33 4.91
N ARG A 195 -30.24 -11.08 4.09
CA ARG A 195 -29.27 -10.55 3.11
C ARG A 195 -28.22 -9.66 3.77
N LEU A 196 -27.79 -10.04 4.97
CA LEU A 196 -26.73 -9.31 5.67
C LEU A 196 -25.41 -9.42 4.89
N PRO A 197 -24.68 -8.30 4.74
CA PRO A 197 -23.32 -8.27 4.18
C PRO A 197 -22.39 -9.25 4.92
N GLY A 198 -21.62 -10.05 4.17
CA GLY A 198 -20.65 -10.98 4.76
C GLY A 198 -19.61 -10.26 5.61
N GLY A 199 -19.17 -9.09 5.16
CA GLY A 199 -18.26 -8.22 5.91
C GLY A 199 -18.85 -7.76 7.26
N LEU A 200 -20.12 -7.38 7.29
CA LEU A 200 -20.81 -6.99 8.53
C LEU A 200 -20.92 -8.20 9.49
N VAL A 201 -21.36 -9.35 8.98
CA VAL A 201 -21.48 -10.57 9.77
C VAL A 201 -20.12 -10.98 10.35
N SER A 202 -19.05 -10.90 9.54
CA SER A 202 -17.67 -11.16 9.94
C SER A 202 -17.24 -10.25 11.09
N VAL A 203 -17.43 -8.93 10.96
CA VAL A 203 -17.05 -7.96 11.99
C VAL A 203 -17.83 -8.17 13.28
N VAL A 204 -19.14 -8.37 13.20
CA VAL A 204 -20.00 -8.58 14.38
C VAL A 204 -19.59 -9.86 15.12
N LEU A 205 -19.44 -10.98 14.41
CA LEU A 205 -19.03 -12.24 15.03
C LEU A 205 -17.64 -12.15 15.64
N GLY A 206 -16.66 -11.58 14.93
CA GLY A 206 -15.31 -11.40 15.46
C GLY A 206 -15.29 -10.50 16.69
N THR A 207 -16.10 -9.44 16.70
CA THR A 207 -16.22 -8.54 17.85
C THR A 207 -16.83 -9.26 19.06
N ILE A 208 -17.93 -10.02 18.86
CA ILE A 208 -18.55 -10.80 19.93
C ILE A 208 -17.55 -11.82 20.52
N LEU A 209 -16.83 -12.53 19.66
CA LEU A 209 -15.82 -13.51 20.08
C LEU A 209 -14.68 -12.84 20.86
N ALA A 210 -14.23 -11.67 20.43
CA ALA A 210 -13.19 -10.94 21.14
C ALA A 210 -13.65 -10.44 22.51
N TRP A 211 -14.89 -9.97 22.66
CA TRP A 211 -15.42 -9.62 23.99
C TRP A 211 -15.66 -10.84 24.89
N CYS A 212 -15.97 -12.00 24.29
CA CYS A 212 -16.09 -13.27 24.99
C CYS A 212 -14.73 -13.93 25.30
N SER A 213 -13.62 -13.37 24.81
CA SER A 213 -12.29 -14.02 24.90
C SER A 213 -11.80 -14.29 26.32
N GLY A 214 -12.28 -13.50 27.30
CA GLY A 214 -12.02 -13.73 28.72
C GLY A 214 -12.52 -15.09 29.23
N ILE A 215 -13.53 -15.70 28.59
CA ILE A 215 -14.01 -17.05 28.93
C ILE A 215 -12.92 -18.10 28.68
N TRP A 216 -12.05 -17.88 27.69
CA TRP A 216 -10.93 -18.77 27.36
C TRP A 216 -9.62 -18.36 28.04
N GLY A 217 -9.66 -17.44 29.00
CA GLY A 217 -8.51 -17.06 29.82
C GLY A 217 -7.52 -16.08 29.17
N ASN A 218 -7.82 -15.56 27.97
CA ASN A 218 -7.00 -14.55 27.29
C ASN A 218 -7.88 -13.38 26.81
N PRO A 219 -8.28 -12.46 27.70
CA PRO A 219 -9.13 -11.32 27.32
C PRO A 219 -8.36 -10.37 26.39
N ILE A 220 -8.89 -10.20 25.18
CA ILE A 220 -8.33 -9.33 24.15
C ILE A 220 -8.92 -7.92 24.20
N MET A 221 -10.18 -7.80 24.63
CA MET A 221 -10.86 -6.52 24.78
C MET A 221 -10.83 -6.07 26.25
N ASP A 222 -10.71 -4.76 26.48
CA ASP A 222 -10.67 -4.16 27.82
C ASP A 222 -11.76 -3.10 27.96
N ALA A 223 -12.69 -3.35 28.89
CA ALA A 223 -13.81 -2.45 29.20
C ALA A 223 -13.35 -1.12 29.83
N ALA A 224 -12.24 -1.11 30.57
CA ALA A 224 -11.67 0.10 31.15
C ALA A 224 -11.05 0.99 30.06
N LEU A 225 -10.35 0.39 29.09
CA LEU A 225 -9.85 1.13 27.92
C LEU A 225 -11.00 1.70 27.08
N LEU A 226 -12.08 0.94 26.87
CA LEU A 226 -13.27 1.45 26.18
C LEU A 226 -13.87 2.66 26.91
N LYS A 227 -14.02 2.59 28.24
CA LYS A 227 -14.52 3.73 29.02
C LYS A 227 -13.57 4.94 28.97
N GLY A 228 -12.26 4.70 29.03
CA GLY A 228 -11.24 5.74 28.93
C GLY A 228 -11.19 6.42 27.56
N SER A 229 -11.45 5.67 26.48
CA SER A 229 -11.45 6.18 25.11
C SER A 229 -12.50 7.27 24.86
N ALA A 230 -13.59 7.28 25.63
CA ALA A 230 -14.63 8.30 25.55
C ALA A 230 -14.12 9.72 25.87
N SER A 231 -13.01 9.84 26.58
CA SER A 231 -12.36 11.14 26.87
C SER A 231 -11.83 11.86 25.63
N GLN A 232 -11.57 11.13 24.55
CA GLN A 232 -11.07 11.67 23.29
C GLN A 232 -12.20 12.13 22.36
N ILE A 233 -13.46 11.76 22.66
CA ILE A 233 -14.61 12.18 21.87
C ILE A 233 -14.79 13.68 22.01
N GLY A 234 -14.77 14.39 20.89
CA GLY A 234 -14.81 15.84 20.85
C GLY A 234 -15.29 16.34 19.51
N PHE A 235 -15.01 17.60 19.19
CA PHE A 235 -15.21 18.14 17.85
C PHE A 235 -13.93 18.86 17.41
N TYR A 236 -13.23 18.26 16.46
CA TYR A 236 -11.91 18.68 15.98
C TYR A 236 -12.00 19.13 14.54
N LEU A 237 -12.03 20.44 14.33
CA LEU A 237 -12.08 21.00 12.98
C LEU A 237 -10.69 20.96 12.33
N PRO A 238 -10.61 20.72 11.00
CA PRO A 238 -9.35 20.77 10.27
C PRO A 238 -8.72 22.17 10.32
N ILE A 239 -7.41 22.21 10.55
CA ILE A 239 -6.66 23.45 10.72
C ILE A 239 -5.80 23.69 9.48
N LEU A 240 -5.85 24.91 8.95
CA LEU A 240 -5.04 25.29 7.79
C LEU A 240 -3.57 25.39 8.18
N SER A 241 -2.77 24.45 7.70
CA SER A 241 -1.33 24.26 8.00
C SER A 241 -0.41 24.77 6.87
N ILE A 242 -0.89 25.69 6.03
CA ILE A 242 -0.10 26.25 4.92
C ILE A 242 1.11 27.05 5.45
N GLY A 243 0.95 27.75 6.58
CA GLY A 243 2.05 28.45 7.24
C GLY A 243 3.16 27.48 7.67
N ASP A 244 2.79 26.37 8.29
CA ASP A 244 3.70 25.29 8.69
C ASP A 244 4.42 24.66 7.49
N LEU A 245 3.72 24.50 6.38
CA LEU A 245 4.29 24.02 5.13
C LEU A 245 5.29 25.00 4.53
N TYR A 246 5.01 26.30 4.60
CA TYR A 246 5.97 27.33 4.18
C TYR A 246 7.20 27.37 5.09
N SER A 247 7.02 27.21 6.41
CA SER A 247 8.14 27.10 7.36
C SER A 247 9.06 25.93 7.02
N ALA A 248 8.52 24.80 6.51
CA ALA A 248 9.32 23.66 6.09
C ALA A 248 10.24 23.95 4.89
N LEU A 249 9.92 24.92 4.02
CA LEU A 249 10.81 25.34 2.92
C LEU A 249 12.07 26.06 3.41
N GLY A 250 11.98 26.72 4.57
CA GLY A 250 13.10 27.39 5.21
C GLY A 250 14.03 26.43 5.96
N LEU A 251 13.62 25.17 6.16
CA LEU A 251 14.46 24.15 6.79
C LEU A 251 15.47 23.63 5.75
N THR A 252 16.75 23.82 6.03
CA THR A 252 17.87 23.42 5.15
C THR A 252 17.87 21.92 4.81
N ASP A 253 17.19 21.11 5.60
CA ASP A 253 17.29 19.65 5.56
C ASP A 253 16.29 18.98 4.60
N ILE A 254 15.28 19.71 4.07
CA ILE A 254 14.29 19.09 3.16
C ILE A 254 14.94 18.51 1.89
N TRP A 255 16.03 19.14 1.43
CA TRP A 255 16.80 18.70 0.27
C TRP A 255 17.45 17.32 0.48
N GLU A 256 17.77 16.95 1.73
CA GLU A 256 18.33 15.63 2.08
C GLU A 256 17.29 14.52 1.83
N TYR A 257 16.02 14.82 2.07
CA TYR A 257 14.92 13.86 1.97
C TYR A 257 14.33 13.73 0.56
N LEU A 258 14.75 14.57 -0.42
CA LEU A 258 14.35 14.40 -1.82
C LEU A 258 14.72 13.02 -2.38
N SER A 259 15.83 12.45 -1.89
CA SER A 259 16.27 11.09 -2.22
C SER A 259 15.26 10.01 -1.82
N VAL A 260 14.35 10.29 -0.88
CA VAL A 260 13.24 9.42 -0.48
C VAL A 260 11.94 9.85 -1.14
N ILE A 261 11.64 11.16 -1.14
CA ILE A 261 10.38 11.73 -1.64
C ILE A 261 10.20 11.45 -3.13
N ILE A 262 11.23 11.63 -3.96
CA ILE A 262 11.11 11.46 -5.41
C ILE A 262 10.82 10.00 -5.77
N PRO A 263 11.60 9.00 -5.32
CA PRO A 263 11.28 7.60 -5.58
C PRO A 263 9.92 7.19 -5.02
N MET A 264 9.54 7.65 -3.83
CA MET A 264 8.24 7.30 -3.24
C MET A 264 7.06 7.95 -3.97
N GLY A 265 7.23 9.19 -4.45
CA GLY A 265 6.24 9.83 -5.30
C GLY A 265 6.06 9.07 -6.61
N ILE A 266 7.15 8.69 -7.27
CA ILE A 266 7.11 7.86 -8.50
C ILE A 266 6.46 6.51 -8.21
N PHE A 267 6.80 5.86 -7.09
CA PHE A 267 6.15 4.64 -6.64
C PHE A 267 4.64 4.81 -6.52
N ASN A 268 4.17 5.93 -5.94
CA ASN A 268 2.74 6.22 -5.82
C ASN A 268 2.06 6.32 -7.19
N VAL A 269 2.67 7.03 -8.15
CA VAL A 269 2.15 7.16 -9.52
C VAL A 269 2.01 5.79 -10.18
N ILE A 270 3.04 4.96 -10.09
CA ILE A 270 3.03 3.64 -10.70
C ILE A 270 2.00 2.74 -10.01
N GLY A 271 1.91 2.76 -8.68
CA GLY A 271 0.91 2.00 -7.93
C GLY A 271 -0.53 2.39 -8.32
N SER A 272 -0.84 3.68 -8.33
CA SER A 272 -2.13 4.19 -8.79
C SER A 272 -2.43 3.80 -10.24
N LEU A 273 -1.43 3.83 -11.13
CA LEU A 273 -1.56 3.41 -12.53
C LEU A 273 -1.94 1.93 -12.66
N GLN A 274 -1.31 1.07 -11.87
CA GLN A 274 -1.59 -0.36 -11.86
C GLN A 274 -3.01 -0.63 -11.36
N ASN A 275 -3.50 0.12 -10.37
CA ASN A 275 -4.87 -0.02 -9.87
C ASN A 275 -5.91 0.40 -10.90
N ILE A 276 -5.62 1.43 -11.70
CA ILE A 276 -6.46 1.81 -12.84
C ILE A 276 -6.48 0.70 -13.91
N GLU A 277 -5.34 0.05 -14.19
CA GLU A 277 -5.30 -1.12 -15.09
C GLU A 277 -6.09 -2.31 -14.53
N SER A 278 -6.00 -2.56 -13.23
CA SER A 278 -6.77 -3.61 -12.54
C SER A 278 -8.28 -3.35 -12.62
N ALA A 279 -8.72 -2.09 -12.53
CA ALA A 279 -10.12 -1.73 -12.75
C ALA A 279 -10.59 -1.98 -14.19
N GLU A 280 -9.77 -1.60 -15.18
CA GLU A 280 -10.08 -1.84 -16.59
C GLU A 280 -10.12 -3.33 -16.93
N ALA A 281 -9.25 -4.13 -16.31
CA ALA A 281 -9.26 -5.59 -16.43
C ALA A 281 -10.60 -6.22 -15.97
N CYS A 282 -11.34 -5.56 -15.08
CA CYS A 282 -12.70 -5.95 -14.66
C CYS A 282 -13.83 -5.19 -15.38
N GLY A 283 -13.50 -4.44 -16.44
CA GLY A 283 -14.46 -3.78 -17.32
C GLY A 283 -14.78 -2.32 -16.99
N ASP A 284 -14.13 -1.70 -16.00
CA ASP A 284 -14.31 -0.29 -15.64
C ASP A 284 -13.11 0.55 -16.12
N SER A 285 -13.19 1.14 -17.31
CA SER A 285 -12.09 1.92 -17.91
C SER A 285 -12.14 3.40 -17.49
N PHE A 286 -11.43 3.71 -16.40
CA PHE A 286 -11.28 5.07 -15.91
C PHE A 286 -10.25 5.87 -16.71
N ASN A 287 -10.46 7.19 -16.81
CA ASN A 287 -9.45 8.07 -17.39
C ASN A 287 -8.25 8.17 -16.45
N THR A 288 -7.10 7.68 -16.90
CA THR A 288 -5.87 7.64 -16.09
C THR A 288 -5.43 9.02 -15.60
N ARG A 289 -5.47 10.03 -16.47
CA ARG A 289 -5.02 11.40 -16.14
C ARG A 289 -5.92 12.02 -15.07
N ASP A 290 -7.23 12.01 -15.27
CA ASP A 290 -8.20 12.57 -14.31
C ASP A 290 -8.08 11.87 -12.95
N SER A 291 -7.89 10.54 -12.95
CA SER A 291 -7.78 9.73 -11.72
C SER A 291 -6.52 10.06 -10.92
N LEU A 292 -5.37 10.19 -11.58
CA LEU A 292 -4.10 10.54 -10.94
C LEU A 292 -4.07 12.01 -10.50
N LEU A 293 -4.63 12.92 -11.30
CA LEU A 293 -4.76 14.33 -10.89
C LEU A 293 -5.55 14.47 -9.60
N ALA A 294 -6.69 13.77 -9.49
CA ALA A 294 -7.50 13.80 -8.28
C ALA A 294 -6.75 13.23 -7.07
N ASN A 295 -5.95 12.17 -7.25
CA ASN A 295 -5.14 11.63 -6.16
C ASN A 295 -4.09 12.65 -5.68
N GLY A 296 -3.33 13.23 -6.61
CA GLY A 296 -2.33 14.24 -6.28
C GLY A 296 -2.93 15.49 -5.64
N VAL A 297 -4.10 15.94 -6.11
CA VAL A 297 -4.86 17.04 -5.47
C VAL A 297 -5.30 16.66 -4.07
N GLY A 298 -5.83 15.45 -3.85
CA GLY A 298 -6.23 14.97 -2.53
C GLY A 298 -5.05 14.95 -1.55
N THR A 299 -3.88 14.50 -2.01
CA THR A 299 -2.62 14.55 -1.24
C THR A 299 -2.23 15.99 -0.87
N ILE A 300 -2.22 16.91 -1.83
CA ILE A 300 -1.86 18.31 -1.60
C ILE A 300 -2.85 18.97 -0.62
N VAL A 301 -4.15 18.76 -0.81
CA VAL A 301 -5.14 19.32 0.10
C VAL A 301 -4.97 18.74 1.50
N GLY A 302 -4.72 17.43 1.62
CA GLY A 302 -4.37 16.82 2.90
C GLY A 302 -3.19 17.52 3.59
N SER A 303 -2.13 17.82 2.85
CA SER A 303 -0.96 18.54 3.39
C SER A 303 -1.30 19.96 3.84
N PHE A 304 -2.21 20.66 3.16
CA PHE A 304 -2.68 21.99 3.57
C PHE A 304 -3.48 21.97 4.86
N PHE A 305 -4.05 20.82 5.25
CA PHE A 305 -4.84 20.67 6.47
C PHE A 305 -4.13 19.83 7.56
N GLY A 306 -2.84 19.54 7.39
CA GLY A 306 -2.01 18.94 8.44
C GLY A 306 -1.76 17.43 8.31
N SER A 307 -2.13 16.80 7.19
CA SER A 307 -1.79 15.40 6.89
C SER A 307 -0.38 15.28 6.29
N PRO A 308 0.60 14.68 6.98
CA PRO A 308 1.95 14.48 6.45
C PRO A 308 2.05 13.24 5.56
N PHE A 309 0.93 12.65 5.14
CA PHE A 309 0.89 11.41 4.39
C PHE A 309 0.19 11.56 3.05
N PRO A 310 0.78 11.03 1.96
CA PRO A 310 0.17 11.02 0.65
C PRO A 310 -0.94 9.98 0.57
N THR A 311 -1.91 10.25 -0.30
CA THR A 311 -3.02 9.36 -0.61
C THR A 311 -2.72 8.51 -1.83
N THR A 312 -3.49 7.45 -2.02
CA THR A 312 -3.40 6.59 -3.21
C THR A 312 -4.73 5.97 -3.58
N ILE A 313 -4.85 5.61 -4.86
CA ILE A 313 -5.89 4.68 -5.31
C ILE A 313 -5.53 3.32 -4.74
N TYR A 314 -6.44 2.69 -4.02
CA TYR A 314 -6.19 1.43 -3.35
C TYR A 314 -6.21 0.25 -4.32
N ILE A 315 -5.46 -0.78 -3.93
CA ILE A 315 -5.43 -2.06 -4.63
C ILE A 315 -6.69 -2.83 -4.26
N GLY A 316 -7.34 -3.48 -5.23
CA GLY A 316 -8.44 -4.39 -4.95
C GLY A 316 -9.77 -4.04 -5.60
N HIS A 317 -9.82 -3.08 -6.53
CA HIS A 317 -11.02 -2.81 -7.36
C HIS A 317 -11.78 -4.07 -7.82
N PRO A 318 -11.11 -5.16 -8.27
CA PRO A 318 -11.78 -6.40 -8.65
C PRO A 318 -12.59 -7.03 -7.51
N GLY A 319 -12.07 -6.98 -6.29
CA GLY A 319 -12.76 -7.39 -5.08
C GLY A 319 -14.04 -6.58 -4.89
N TRP A 320 -13.94 -5.25 -4.79
CA TRP A 320 -15.13 -4.40 -4.64
C TRP A 320 -16.15 -4.60 -5.77
N LYS A 321 -15.70 -4.76 -7.01
CA LYS A 321 -16.57 -5.06 -8.16
C LYS A 321 -17.29 -6.39 -8.00
N ALA A 322 -16.58 -7.45 -7.56
CA ALA A 322 -17.14 -8.77 -7.30
C ALA A 322 -18.16 -8.77 -6.15
N LEU A 323 -18.01 -7.87 -5.16
CA LEU A 323 -19.01 -7.62 -4.10
C LEU A 323 -20.30 -6.97 -4.63
N GLY A 324 -20.29 -6.47 -5.86
CA GLY A 324 -21.39 -5.67 -6.40
C GLY A 324 -21.41 -4.24 -5.86
N ALA A 325 -20.31 -3.76 -5.28
CA ALA A 325 -20.16 -2.37 -4.85
C ALA A 325 -20.16 -1.41 -6.05
N ARG A 326 -20.67 -0.20 -5.89
CA ARG A 326 -20.84 0.83 -6.93
C ARG A 326 -20.18 2.13 -6.48
N ALA A 327 -20.87 3.27 -6.55
CA ALA A 327 -20.33 4.55 -6.08
C ALA A 327 -20.58 4.76 -4.57
N GLY A 328 -21.62 4.14 -4.02
CA GLY A 328 -22.09 4.40 -2.66
C GLY A 328 -21.07 4.03 -1.59
N TYR A 329 -20.36 2.92 -1.75
CA TYR A 329 -19.41 2.44 -0.74
C TYR A 329 -18.26 3.42 -0.49
N SER A 330 -17.73 4.02 -1.57
CA SER A 330 -16.64 5.00 -1.49
C SER A 330 -17.14 6.29 -0.84
N THR A 331 -18.33 6.76 -1.21
CA THR A 331 -18.97 7.92 -0.56
C THR A 331 -19.19 7.68 0.94
N LEU A 332 -19.73 6.52 1.33
CA LEU A 332 -19.92 6.14 2.73
C LEU A 332 -18.60 6.12 3.50
N ASN A 333 -17.55 5.57 2.89
CA ASN A 333 -16.23 5.55 3.49
C ASN A 333 -15.69 6.96 3.73
N GLY A 334 -15.74 7.85 2.73
CA GLY A 334 -15.28 9.23 2.89
C GLY A 334 -16.03 9.97 4.01
N ILE A 335 -17.35 9.82 4.09
CA ILE A 335 -18.17 10.43 5.14
C ILE A 335 -17.82 9.82 6.51
N PHE A 336 -17.76 8.49 6.60
CA PHE A 336 -17.47 7.79 7.84
C PHE A 336 -16.10 8.19 8.41
N MET A 337 -15.04 8.14 7.60
CA MET A 337 -13.69 8.52 8.03
C MET A 337 -13.64 9.98 8.47
N THR A 338 -14.42 10.86 7.82
CA THR A 338 -14.58 12.25 8.24
C THR A 338 -15.23 12.36 9.61
N LEU A 339 -16.35 11.68 9.84
CA LEU A 339 -17.02 11.67 11.14
C LEU A 339 -16.09 11.11 12.23
N VAL A 340 -15.36 10.03 11.94
CA VAL A 340 -14.43 9.43 12.89
C VAL A 340 -13.33 10.41 13.29
N ALA A 341 -12.74 11.12 12.34
CA ALA A 341 -11.69 12.10 12.63
C ALA A 341 -12.23 13.35 13.33
N LEU A 342 -13.31 13.94 12.81
CA LEU A 342 -13.88 15.18 13.36
C LEU A 342 -14.42 14.97 14.78
N PHE A 343 -14.99 13.80 15.07
CA PHE A 343 -15.54 13.53 16.40
C PHE A 343 -14.57 12.82 17.36
N GLY A 344 -13.33 12.55 16.93
CA GLY A 344 -12.34 11.83 17.75
C GLY A 344 -12.73 10.39 18.08
N LEU A 345 -13.52 9.74 17.22
CA LEU A 345 -14.09 8.42 17.50
C LEU A 345 -13.08 7.27 17.30
N LEU A 346 -11.88 7.57 16.81
CA LEU A 346 -10.88 6.54 16.48
C LEU A 346 -10.52 5.68 17.69
N ALA A 347 -10.17 6.30 18.82
CA ALA A 347 -9.83 5.58 20.05
C ALA A 347 -11.00 4.72 20.54
N PHE A 348 -12.21 5.24 20.42
CA PHE A 348 -13.43 4.54 20.81
C PHE A 348 -13.70 3.31 19.93
N ILE A 349 -13.62 3.48 18.60
CA ILE A 349 -13.81 2.38 17.65
C ILE A 349 -12.74 1.30 17.86
N GLN A 350 -11.48 1.69 18.04
CA GLN A 350 -10.38 0.75 18.30
C GLN A 350 -10.57 -0.04 19.59
N ALA A 351 -11.06 0.61 20.65
CA ALA A 351 -11.34 -0.05 21.91
C ALA A 351 -12.61 -0.93 21.87
N LEU A 352 -13.47 -0.75 20.86
CA LEU A 352 -14.73 -1.47 20.71
C LEU A 352 -14.63 -2.67 19.76
N ILE A 353 -13.96 -2.49 18.62
CA ILE A 353 -13.89 -3.45 17.52
C ILE A 353 -12.44 -3.91 17.37
N PRO A 354 -12.12 -5.19 17.61
CA PRO A 354 -10.78 -5.71 17.40
C PRO A 354 -10.43 -5.65 15.90
N VAL A 355 -9.17 -5.37 15.59
CA VAL A 355 -8.68 -5.40 14.21
C VAL A 355 -8.88 -6.81 13.62
N GLU A 356 -8.79 -7.84 14.47
CA GLU A 356 -8.96 -9.25 14.12
C GLU A 356 -10.29 -9.55 13.42
N ALA A 357 -11.36 -8.85 13.79
CA ALA A 357 -12.69 -9.08 13.22
C ALA A 357 -12.81 -8.60 11.76
N GLY A 358 -11.94 -7.66 11.35
CA GLY A 358 -11.89 -7.12 10.00
C GLY A 358 -10.87 -7.80 9.08
N MET A 359 -9.95 -8.60 9.60
CA MET A 359 -8.82 -9.14 8.81
C MET A 359 -9.25 -10.02 7.64
N ALA A 360 -10.35 -10.75 7.81
CA ALA A 360 -10.85 -11.69 6.83
C ALA A 360 -11.20 -11.03 5.48
N ILE A 361 -11.80 -9.84 5.50
CA ILE A 361 -12.20 -9.15 4.25
C ILE A 361 -10.97 -8.67 3.47
N VAL A 362 -9.93 -8.21 4.18
CA VAL A 362 -8.71 -7.71 3.56
C VAL A 362 -7.87 -8.86 3.01
N LEU A 363 -7.79 -9.98 3.73
CA LEU A 363 -7.19 -11.22 3.23
C LEU A 363 -7.89 -11.71 1.95
N TRP A 364 -9.22 -11.65 1.91
CA TRP A 364 -9.99 -11.99 0.70
C TRP A 364 -9.67 -11.06 -0.48
N ILE A 365 -9.60 -9.75 -0.26
CA ILE A 365 -9.20 -8.78 -1.29
C ILE A 365 -7.83 -9.18 -1.88
N GLY A 366 -6.88 -9.52 -1.02
CA GLY A 366 -5.54 -9.94 -1.45
C GLY A 366 -5.54 -11.20 -2.32
N ILE A 367 -6.36 -12.20 -1.98
CA ILE A 367 -6.54 -13.43 -2.79
C ILE A 367 -7.14 -13.09 -4.16
N VAL A 368 -8.17 -12.24 -4.21
CA VAL A 368 -8.83 -11.84 -5.47
C VAL A 368 -7.87 -11.07 -6.39
N ILE A 369 -7.05 -10.18 -5.85
CA ILE A 369 -6.02 -9.49 -6.64
C ILE A 369 -5.00 -10.51 -7.19
N GLY A 370 -4.59 -11.47 -6.36
CA GLY A 370 -3.70 -12.56 -6.74
C GLY A 370 -4.25 -13.38 -7.90
N SER A 371 -5.51 -13.82 -7.83
CA SER A 371 -6.14 -14.61 -8.89
C SER A 371 -6.39 -13.78 -10.16
N GLN A 372 -6.80 -12.51 -10.01
CA GLN A 372 -7.06 -11.62 -11.15
C GLN A 372 -5.84 -11.48 -12.08
N ALA A 373 -4.63 -11.42 -11.53
CA ALA A 373 -3.43 -11.29 -12.34
C ALA A 373 -3.27 -12.43 -13.36
N PHE A 374 -3.74 -13.63 -13.03
CA PHE A 374 -3.79 -14.78 -13.93
C PHE A 374 -5.02 -14.75 -14.84
N GLU A 375 -6.19 -14.43 -14.30
CA GLU A 375 -7.46 -14.48 -15.04
C GLU A 375 -7.62 -13.38 -16.09
N ALA A 376 -7.13 -12.16 -15.80
CA ALA A 376 -7.23 -11.01 -16.69
C ALA A 376 -6.10 -10.94 -17.73
N THR A 377 -5.18 -11.90 -17.68
CA THR A 377 -4.00 -12.00 -18.54
C THR A 377 -4.15 -13.22 -19.46
N PRO A 378 -3.66 -13.19 -20.72
CA PRO A 378 -3.66 -14.39 -21.57
C PRO A 378 -2.98 -15.56 -20.87
N SER A 379 -3.58 -16.76 -20.93
CA SER A 379 -3.07 -17.97 -20.24
C SER A 379 -1.60 -18.28 -20.55
N ARG A 380 -1.15 -18.03 -21.78
CA ARG A 380 0.26 -18.19 -22.20
C ARG A 380 1.24 -17.28 -21.46
N HIS A 381 0.77 -16.17 -20.88
CA HIS A 381 1.57 -15.23 -20.10
C HIS A 381 1.56 -15.56 -18.60
N ALA A 382 0.91 -16.64 -18.15
CA ALA A 382 0.95 -17.06 -16.75
C ALA A 382 2.38 -17.18 -16.17
N PRO A 383 3.40 -17.67 -16.90
CA PRO A 383 4.78 -17.65 -16.40
C PRO A 383 5.31 -16.23 -16.15
N ALA A 384 4.91 -15.26 -16.97
CA ALA A 384 5.30 -13.87 -16.78
C ALA A 384 4.64 -13.27 -15.52
N VAL A 385 3.41 -13.68 -15.21
CA VAL A 385 2.74 -13.31 -13.95
C VAL A 385 3.53 -13.83 -12.76
N VAL A 386 3.91 -15.11 -12.76
CA VAL A 386 4.74 -15.71 -11.69
C VAL A 386 6.06 -14.97 -11.54
N ILE A 387 6.79 -14.74 -12.65
CA ILE A 387 8.05 -14.00 -12.65
C ILE A 387 7.88 -12.61 -12.02
N GLY A 388 6.80 -11.90 -12.36
CA GLY A 388 6.50 -10.58 -11.79
C GLY A 388 6.22 -10.59 -10.29
N THR A 389 5.79 -11.71 -9.69
CA THR A 389 5.59 -11.79 -8.23
C THR A 389 6.88 -11.96 -7.43
N LEU A 390 7.95 -12.49 -8.04
CA LEU A 390 9.18 -12.87 -7.34
C LEU A 390 9.87 -11.69 -6.61
N PRO A 391 10.01 -10.49 -7.19
CA PRO A 391 10.64 -9.38 -6.48
C PRO A 391 9.86 -8.94 -5.24
N ALA A 392 8.53 -8.97 -5.26
CA ALA A 392 7.69 -8.63 -4.10
C ALA A 392 7.84 -9.66 -2.96
N LEU A 393 8.00 -10.94 -3.29
CA LEU A 393 8.32 -12.00 -2.32
C LEU A 393 9.68 -11.76 -1.66
N ALA A 394 10.69 -11.37 -2.44
CA ALA A 394 11.99 -10.98 -1.89
C ALA A 394 11.89 -9.74 -1.00
N GLY A 395 11.11 -8.73 -1.41
CA GLY A 395 10.83 -7.54 -0.59
C GLY A 395 10.23 -7.88 0.77
N TRP A 396 9.26 -8.79 0.80
CA TRP A 396 8.66 -9.25 2.04
C TRP A 396 9.64 -10.06 2.90
N GLY A 397 10.45 -10.95 2.29
CA GLY A 397 11.51 -11.66 3.01
C GLY A 397 12.52 -10.70 3.66
N VAL A 398 12.94 -9.67 2.94
CA VAL A 398 13.82 -8.62 3.48
C VAL A 398 13.17 -7.86 4.62
N LEU A 399 11.87 -7.53 4.52
CA LEU A 399 11.13 -6.87 5.60
C LEU A 399 11.16 -7.69 6.90
N LEU A 400 11.00 -9.01 6.82
CA LEU A 400 11.08 -9.90 7.99
C LEU A 400 12.48 -9.91 8.61
N ILE A 401 13.51 -9.97 7.78
CA ILE A 401 14.91 -9.92 8.23
C ILE A 401 15.18 -8.58 8.92
N GLN A 402 14.82 -7.47 8.29
CA GLN A 402 14.99 -6.13 8.83
C GLN A 402 14.27 -5.93 10.16
N SER A 403 13.02 -6.41 10.25
CA SER A 403 12.24 -6.38 11.48
C SER A 403 12.90 -7.18 12.60
N THR A 404 13.50 -8.33 12.27
CA THR A 404 14.24 -9.17 13.23
C THR A 404 15.46 -8.45 13.78
N PHE A 405 16.29 -7.84 12.91
CA PHE A 405 17.45 -7.06 13.35
C PHE A 405 17.05 -5.87 14.23
N ASN A 406 16.03 -5.12 13.82
CA ASN A 406 15.53 -3.98 14.59
C ASN A 406 15.00 -4.40 15.97
N TYR A 407 14.28 -5.52 16.05
CA TYR A 407 13.78 -6.03 17.32
C TYR A 407 14.91 -6.54 18.23
N ALA A 408 15.86 -7.30 17.66
CA ALA A 408 16.99 -7.86 18.39
C ALA A 408 17.91 -6.75 18.93
N ASP A 409 18.23 -5.73 18.13
CA ASP A 409 19.03 -4.58 18.54
C ASP A 409 18.41 -3.86 19.75
N ARG A 410 17.11 -3.55 19.69
CA ARG A 410 16.39 -2.93 20.81
C ARG A 410 16.38 -3.80 22.07
N SER A 411 16.20 -5.11 21.89
CA SER A 411 16.18 -6.05 23.00
C SER A 411 17.55 -6.12 23.70
N ILE A 412 18.64 -6.18 22.93
CA ILE A 412 20.01 -6.16 23.45
C ILE A 412 20.29 -4.83 24.14
N ALA A 413 19.96 -3.71 23.52
CA ALA A 413 20.14 -2.38 24.10
C ALA A 413 19.44 -2.26 25.46
N GLY A 414 18.18 -2.72 25.57
CA GLY A 414 17.44 -2.71 26.83
C GLY A 414 18.04 -3.63 27.90
N ILE A 415 18.59 -4.80 27.53
CA ILE A 415 19.27 -5.69 28.47
C ILE A 415 20.56 -5.05 29.01
N LEU A 416 21.36 -4.44 28.12
CA LEU A 416 22.62 -3.78 28.49
C LEU A 416 22.38 -2.56 29.39
N GLU A 417 21.37 -1.76 29.07
CA GLU A 417 20.94 -0.62 29.89
C GLU A 417 20.55 -1.08 31.30
N ASN A 418 19.72 -2.12 31.41
CA ASN A 418 19.32 -2.70 32.69
C ASN A 418 20.49 -3.30 33.49
N ALA A 419 21.54 -3.79 32.80
CA ALA A 419 22.75 -4.29 33.42
C ALA A 419 23.75 -3.19 33.83
N GLY A 420 23.43 -1.92 33.60
CA GLY A 420 24.31 -0.79 33.91
C GLY A 420 25.52 -0.68 33.00
N VAL A 421 25.52 -1.36 31.85
CA VAL A 421 26.59 -1.29 30.84
C VAL A 421 26.43 0.03 30.10
N LYS A 422 27.44 0.90 30.21
CA LYS A 422 27.45 2.22 29.54
C LYS A 422 27.77 2.15 28.05
N GLU A 423 28.31 1.03 27.58
CA GLU A 423 28.60 0.83 26.17
C GLU A 423 27.34 0.39 25.42
N THR A 424 26.97 1.16 24.41
CA THR A 424 25.91 0.81 23.47
C THR A 424 26.47 -0.13 22.41
N SER A 425 26.34 -1.44 22.64
CA SER A 425 26.55 -2.41 21.57
C SER A 425 25.30 -2.51 20.73
N HIS A 426 25.44 -2.30 19.42
CA HIS A 426 24.35 -2.45 18.48
C HIS A 426 24.50 -3.72 17.65
N LEU A 427 23.36 -4.32 17.29
CA LEU A 427 23.32 -5.40 16.32
C LEU A 427 22.90 -4.83 14.97
N TRP A 428 23.87 -4.65 14.08
CA TRP A 428 23.60 -4.11 12.75
C TRP A 428 23.60 -5.17 11.66
N MET A 429 22.60 -5.04 10.79
CA MET A 429 22.52 -5.79 9.54
C MET A 429 23.74 -5.54 8.65
N SER A 430 24.29 -4.32 8.67
CA SER A 430 25.49 -3.95 7.92
C SER A 430 26.75 -4.73 8.31
N ASP A 431 26.77 -5.31 9.51
CA ASP A 431 27.92 -6.06 10.01
C ASP A 431 27.93 -7.50 9.50
N VAL A 432 26.82 -7.95 8.89
CA VAL A 432 26.73 -9.28 8.26
C VAL A 432 27.39 -9.25 6.88
N PRO A 433 28.42 -10.05 6.63
CA PRO A 433 29.00 -10.17 5.30
C PRO A 433 27.96 -10.61 4.27
N LEU A 434 27.76 -9.80 3.22
CA LEU A 434 26.74 -10.02 2.19
C LEU A 434 26.91 -11.35 1.42
N SER A 435 28.11 -11.93 1.45
CA SER A 435 28.46 -13.21 0.84
C SER A 435 28.03 -14.43 1.68
N LEU A 436 27.72 -14.24 2.97
CA LEU A 436 27.29 -15.34 3.83
C LEU A 436 25.79 -15.62 3.65
N PRO A 437 25.37 -16.89 3.76
CA PRO A 437 23.97 -17.23 3.78
C PRO A 437 23.34 -16.78 5.09
N PHE A 438 22.32 -15.91 5.01
CA PHE A 438 21.43 -15.61 6.11
C PHE A 438 20.12 -16.36 5.87
N LEU A 439 19.85 -17.39 6.69
CA LEU A 439 18.71 -18.29 6.54
C LEU A 439 18.60 -18.88 5.12
N PRO A 440 19.21 -20.06 4.89
CA PRO A 440 19.97 -20.50 3.67
C PRO A 440 20.29 -19.55 2.49
N TYR A 441 19.84 -18.30 2.43
CA TYR A 441 19.91 -17.48 1.22
C TYR A 441 21.08 -16.48 1.22
N PRO A 442 21.73 -16.23 0.07
CA PRO A 442 22.72 -15.17 -0.06
C PRO A 442 22.09 -13.79 0.20
N MET A 443 22.55 -13.13 1.26
CA MET A 443 21.94 -11.88 1.73
C MET A 443 22.03 -10.77 0.69
N GLY A 444 23.19 -10.60 0.03
CA GLY A 444 23.36 -9.59 -1.01
C GLY A 444 22.41 -9.78 -2.19
N GLY A 445 22.15 -11.02 -2.60
CA GLY A 445 21.20 -11.32 -3.68
C GLY A 445 19.76 -11.01 -3.31
N LEU A 446 19.37 -11.35 -2.08
CA LEU A 446 18.03 -11.06 -1.56
C LEU A 446 17.80 -9.54 -1.43
N LEU A 447 18.78 -8.81 -0.91
CA LEU A 447 18.73 -7.34 -0.81
C LEU A 447 18.63 -6.69 -2.19
N SER A 448 19.47 -7.08 -3.16
CA SER A 448 19.35 -6.58 -4.54
C SER A 448 18.02 -6.90 -5.20
N LEU A 449 17.43 -8.08 -4.98
CA LEU A 449 16.14 -8.42 -5.57
C LEU A 449 14.99 -7.60 -4.95
N SER A 450 15.07 -7.28 -3.65
CA SER A 450 14.08 -6.48 -2.94
C SER A 450 14.08 -4.99 -3.33
N GLN A 451 15.23 -4.42 -3.68
CA GLN A 451 15.31 -2.99 -3.95
C GLN A 451 14.70 -2.63 -5.30
N GLY A 452 13.73 -1.71 -5.25
CA GLY A 452 12.90 -1.35 -6.40
C GLY A 452 11.96 -2.46 -6.84
N PHE A 453 11.54 -3.37 -5.94
CA PHE A 453 10.79 -4.58 -6.30
C PHE A 453 9.59 -4.32 -7.21
N LEU A 454 8.82 -3.23 -7.02
CA LEU A 454 7.65 -2.93 -7.85
C LEU A 454 8.05 -2.71 -9.32
N ILE A 455 9.12 -1.94 -9.55
CA ILE A 455 9.66 -1.68 -10.89
C ILE A 455 10.32 -2.95 -11.44
N SER A 456 11.10 -3.67 -10.64
CA SER A 456 11.72 -4.95 -11.01
C SER A 456 10.68 -5.98 -11.46
N SER A 457 9.57 -6.09 -10.73
CA SER A 457 8.42 -6.94 -11.06
C SER A 457 7.85 -6.61 -12.44
N MET A 458 7.61 -5.33 -12.71
CA MET A 458 7.10 -4.87 -14.01
C MET A 458 8.09 -5.15 -15.15
N ILE A 459 9.37 -4.88 -14.95
CA ILE A 459 10.41 -5.08 -15.96
C ILE A 459 10.55 -6.56 -16.29
N TRP A 460 10.68 -7.43 -15.28
CA TRP A 460 10.89 -8.86 -15.49
C TRP A 460 9.67 -9.53 -16.12
N ALA A 461 8.46 -9.18 -15.66
CA ALA A 461 7.23 -9.65 -16.29
C ALA A 461 7.09 -9.13 -17.73
N SER A 462 7.49 -7.89 -18.01
CA SER A 462 7.47 -7.34 -19.37
C SER A 462 8.42 -8.08 -20.30
N ILE A 463 9.67 -8.32 -19.86
CA ILE A 463 10.65 -9.12 -20.59
C ILE A 463 10.08 -10.51 -20.88
N ALA A 464 9.51 -11.18 -19.87
CA ALA A 464 8.92 -12.50 -20.02
C ALA A 464 7.77 -12.50 -21.05
N VAL A 465 6.85 -11.52 -20.99
CA VAL A 465 5.78 -11.38 -21.99
C VAL A 465 6.35 -11.21 -23.39
N PHE A 466 7.30 -10.30 -23.59
CA PHE A 466 7.87 -10.03 -24.90
C PHE A 466 8.62 -11.23 -25.46
N VAL A 467 9.31 -12.00 -24.62
CA VAL A 467 9.97 -13.26 -25.01
C VAL A 467 8.94 -14.32 -25.38
N ILE A 468 7.88 -14.51 -24.58
CA ILE A 468 6.78 -15.45 -24.88
C ILE A 468 6.10 -15.10 -26.21
N ASP A 469 5.85 -13.80 -26.42
CA ASP A 469 5.23 -13.29 -27.64
C ASP A 469 6.21 -13.24 -28.83
N ARG A 470 7.50 -13.50 -28.61
CA ARG A 470 8.61 -13.45 -29.60
C ARG A 470 8.86 -12.05 -30.17
N ASP A 471 8.48 -11.02 -29.42
CA ASP A 471 8.82 -9.62 -29.71
C ASP A 471 10.16 -9.26 -29.07
N PHE A 472 11.24 -9.86 -29.60
CA PHE A 472 12.58 -9.70 -29.05
C PHE A 472 13.10 -8.25 -29.11
N LYS A 473 12.54 -7.42 -30.00
CA LYS A 473 12.88 -5.98 -30.05
C LYS A 473 12.40 -5.28 -28.80
N LYS A 474 11.15 -5.51 -28.38
CA LYS A 474 10.64 -4.96 -27.11
C LYS A 474 11.35 -5.56 -25.90
N ALA A 475 11.70 -6.84 -25.93
CA ALA A 475 12.49 -7.46 -24.88
C ALA A 475 13.87 -6.77 -24.72
N LEU A 476 14.58 -6.54 -25.84
CA LEU A 476 15.84 -5.80 -25.86
C LEU A 476 15.68 -4.38 -25.29
N ILE A 477 14.69 -3.61 -25.78
CA ILE A 477 14.44 -2.24 -25.29
C ILE A 477 14.17 -2.25 -23.78
N THR A 478 13.40 -3.23 -23.30
CA THR A 478 13.09 -3.37 -21.87
C THR A 478 14.34 -3.71 -21.06
N CYS A 479 15.23 -4.55 -21.56
CA CYS A 479 16.54 -4.80 -20.94
C CYS A 479 17.41 -3.54 -20.90
N LEU A 480 17.41 -2.72 -21.95
CA LEU A 480 18.15 -1.45 -21.95
C LEU A 480 17.59 -0.46 -20.92
N ILE A 481 16.25 -0.38 -20.80
CA ILE A 481 15.60 0.40 -19.74
C ILE A 481 16.00 -0.15 -18.37
N ALA A 482 15.98 -1.47 -18.17
CA ALA A 482 16.40 -2.11 -16.93
C ALA A 482 17.87 -1.81 -16.59
N ALA A 483 18.76 -1.80 -17.58
CA ALA A 483 20.16 -1.43 -17.41
C ALA A 483 20.31 0.02 -16.94
N VAL A 484 19.54 0.96 -17.49
CA VAL A 484 19.53 2.37 -17.04
C VAL A 484 19.00 2.48 -15.61
N LEU A 485 17.90 1.80 -15.28
CA LEU A 485 17.31 1.82 -13.94
C LEU A 485 18.23 1.19 -12.90
N ALA A 486 18.90 0.08 -13.25
CA ALA A 486 19.90 -0.57 -12.40
C ALA A 486 21.15 0.30 -12.22
N GLY A 487 21.56 1.00 -13.29
CA GLY A 487 22.72 1.87 -13.28
C GLY A 487 22.51 3.20 -12.58
N THR A 488 21.26 3.56 -12.30
CA THR A 488 20.88 4.76 -11.53
C THR A 488 20.47 4.44 -10.08
N GLY A 489 20.31 3.15 -9.75
CA GLY A 489 19.93 2.68 -8.41
C GLY A 489 18.42 2.59 -8.16
N PHE A 490 17.57 2.81 -9.17
CA PHE A 490 16.11 2.63 -9.03
C PHE A 490 15.69 1.17 -8.85
N ILE A 491 16.50 0.23 -9.34
CA ILE A 491 16.37 -1.20 -9.09
C ILE A 491 17.73 -1.78 -8.71
N HIS A 492 17.74 -2.78 -7.83
CA HIS A 492 18.91 -3.56 -7.41
C HIS A 492 20.04 -2.84 -6.66
N GLY A 493 20.09 -1.51 -6.69
CA GLY A 493 21.06 -0.70 -5.96
C GLY A 493 20.66 -0.56 -4.49
N PHE A 494 21.50 -1.03 -3.57
CA PHE A 494 21.25 -0.93 -2.14
C PHE A 494 22.50 -0.52 -1.37
N THR A 495 22.30 0.15 -0.24
CA THR A 495 23.33 0.38 0.77
C THR A 495 22.74 0.13 2.15
N LEU A 496 23.54 -0.45 3.04
CA LEU A 496 23.16 -0.69 4.43
C LEU A 496 23.74 0.41 5.31
N ARG A 497 22.91 0.96 6.20
CA ARG A 497 23.33 1.86 7.27
C ARG A 497 22.74 1.34 8.58
N GLY A 498 23.56 0.61 9.35
CA GLY A 498 23.05 -0.11 10.51
C GLY A 498 22.03 -1.17 10.08
N ASN A 499 20.78 -1.00 10.52
CA ASN A 499 19.64 -1.85 10.14
C ASN A 499 18.79 -1.27 8.99
N ASP A 500 19.12 -0.08 8.51
CA ASP A 500 18.39 0.57 7.42
C ASP A 500 18.90 0.10 6.06
N ILE A 501 17.96 -0.17 5.16
CA ILE A 501 18.21 -0.58 3.78
C ILE A 501 17.78 0.60 2.90
N LEU A 502 18.74 1.23 2.25
CA LEU A 502 18.51 2.43 1.44
C LEU A 502 18.79 2.12 -0.03
N ASN A 503 17.99 2.69 -0.92
CA ASN A 503 18.30 2.66 -2.35
C ASN A 503 19.56 3.49 -2.60
N GLN A 504 20.53 2.89 -3.28
CA GLN A 504 21.78 3.58 -3.62
C GLN A 504 21.61 4.33 -4.96
N PHE A 505 21.08 5.56 -4.90
CA PHE A 505 20.96 6.40 -6.09
C PHE A 505 22.32 6.96 -6.52
N GLY A 506 22.61 6.87 -7.81
CA GLY A 506 23.84 7.38 -8.41
C GLY A 506 24.18 6.64 -9.70
N SER A 507 25.04 7.24 -10.52
CA SER A 507 25.53 6.56 -11.74
C SER A 507 26.56 5.49 -11.37
N SER A 508 26.20 4.23 -11.52
CA SER A 508 27.06 3.08 -11.22
C SER A 508 26.95 2.03 -12.33
N PHE A 509 28.09 1.61 -12.88
CA PHE A 509 28.12 0.49 -13.82
C PHE A 509 28.31 -0.82 -13.05
N ASN A 510 27.21 -1.30 -12.45
CA ASN A 510 27.22 -2.51 -11.62
C ASN A 510 27.01 -3.80 -12.45
N SER A 511 27.14 -4.96 -11.78
CA SER A 511 26.96 -6.27 -12.42
C SER A 511 25.57 -6.47 -13.04
N PHE A 512 24.52 -5.85 -12.48
CA PHE A 512 23.16 -5.91 -13.05
C PHE A 512 23.05 -5.13 -14.36
N VAL A 513 23.72 -3.98 -14.49
CA VAL A 513 23.80 -3.24 -15.75
C VAL A 513 24.37 -4.14 -16.84
N THR A 514 25.52 -4.77 -16.59
CA THR A 514 26.14 -5.72 -17.51
C THR A 514 25.23 -6.90 -17.81
N ALA A 515 24.58 -7.49 -16.80
CA ALA A 515 23.66 -8.61 -16.98
C ALA A 515 22.47 -8.26 -17.89
N TYR A 516 21.86 -7.10 -17.72
CA TYR A 516 20.77 -6.64 -18.58
C TYR A 516 21.24 -6.36 -20.01
N PHE A 517 22.44 -5.80 -20.20
CA PHE A 517 23.03 -5.67 -21.53
C PHE A 517 23.22 -7.04 -22.20
N LEU A 518 23.78 -8.01 -21.49
CA LEU A 518 23.98 -9.37 -22.00
C LEU A 518 22.65 -10.06 -22.33
N LEU A 519 21.62 -9.90 -21.49
CA LEU A 519 20.26 -10.37 -21.79
C LEU A 519 19.69 -9.70 -23.04
N GLY A 520 19.91 -8.39 -23.20
CA GLY A 520 19.54 -7.67 -24.42
C GLY A 520 20.20 -8.25 -25.66
N ILE A 521 21.51 -8.49 -25.62
CA ILE A 521 22.27 -9.12 -26.71
C ILE A 521 21.73 -10.53 -27.00
N LEU A 522 21.45 -11.32 -25.96
CA LEU A 522 20.87 -12.65 -26.11
C LEU A 522 19.54 -12.62 -26.86
N PHE A 523 18.62 -11.71 -26.49
CA PHE A 523 17.33 -11.58 -27.17
C PHE A 523 17.47 -11.05 -28.59
N LEU A 524 18.43 -10.15 -28.84
CA LEU A 524 18.76 -9.70 -30.18
C LEU A 524 19.25 -10.86 -31.05
N LEU A 525 20.16 -11.70 -30.54
CA LEU A 525 20.65 -12.89 -31.25
C LEU A 525 19.52 -13.89 -31.51
N ALA A 526 18.67 -14.15 -30.50
CA ALA A 526 17.51 -15.03 -30.63
C ALA A 526 16.53 -14.58 -31.73
N SER A 527 16.49 -13.28 -32.06
CA SER A 527 15.67 -12.78 -33.15
C SER A 527 16.06 -13.35 -34.52
N PHE A 528 17.30 -13.79 -34.71
CA PHE A 528 17.82 -14.40 -35.94
C PHE A 528 17.65 -15.93 -36.01
N PHE A 529 17.34 -16.58 -34.89
CA PHE A 529 17.22 -18.04 -34.85
C PHE A 529 15.88 -18.56 -35.38
N ARG A 530 15.85 -19.84 -35.80
CA ARG A 530 14.62 -20.55 -36.21
C ARG A 530 13.74 -20.78 -34.99
N LYS A 531 12.44 -20.51 -35.11
CA LYS A 531 11.48 -20.65 -34.02
C LYS A 531 10.58 -21.85 -34.25
N GLU A 532 10.27 -22.59 -33.19
CA GLU A 532 9.31 -23.70 -33.26
C GLU A 532 7.89 -23.20 -33.60
N PRO A 533 7.05 -23.99 -34.28
CA PRO A 533 5.64 -23.65 -34.48
C PRO A 533 4.89 -23.62 -33.12
N ARG A 534 4.01 -22.64 -32.92
CA ARG A 534 3.16 -22.58 -31.71
C ARG A 534 2.05 -23.63 -31.84
N LYS A 535 1.85 -24.47 -30.81
CA LYS A 535 0.54 -25.10 -30.60
C LYS A 535 -0.40 -23.99 -30.12
N VAL A 536 -1.45 -23.73 -30.91
CA VAL A 536 -2.45 -22.69 -30.63
C VAL A 536 -3.23 -23.05 -29.37
#